data_AF-A0A7R8W8D3-F1
#
_entry.id   AF-A0A7R8W8D3-F1
#
_cell.length_a   1.000
_cell.length_b   1.000
_cell.length_c   1.000
_cell.angle_alpha   90.00
_cell.angle_beta   90.00
_cell.angle_gamma   90.00
#
_symmetry.space_group_name_H-M   'P 1'
#
loop_
_entity.id
_entity.type
_entity.pdbx_description
1 polymer ?
#
loop_
_entity_poly.entity_id
_entity_poly.type
_entity_poly.pdbx_seq_one_letter_code
_entity_poly.pdbx_strand_id
1 'polypeptide(L)'
;MRKDNALVIQEYLALFSHLISFHDPVLRTHLDEIGFHPELYAIPWFLTMYTHVFPLQKIFHLWDTLLLGTSSYPLLIGVAILQQLRDALLNFGFNDCILLFSDLPDIDIQRCLQDSIRLFCATPKSVVHRTYGNPSEEKVSTGSEDHILIPPSQRKIPEGRRSVSDIDLDIGPRTLAELKRDISPKISAREFLELQRTGNFQVLDVRQVEEFQRGSVSEALNFPYPSCLDSSGHLSPSAQRDKLLDTVRSKNRIYVVLGPRGNEYASMFAETLVHSGIPRVCILHGGVEVLRTSGVLVIPSPTS
;
A
#
# COMPACT_ATOMS: atom_id res chain seq x y z
N MET A 1 20.26 15.08 -18.65
CA MET A 1 20.28 13.61 -18.60
C MET A 1 18.89 13.10 -18.94
N ARG A 2 18.75 12.22 -19.93
CA ARG A 2 17.47 11.60 -20.31
C ARG A 2 17.05 10.71 -19.14
N LYS A 3 16.07 11.15 -18.33
CA LYS A 3 15.40 10.27 -17.36
C LYS A 3 14.83 9.11 -18.16
N ASP A 4 15.16 7.89 -17.78
CA ASP A 4 14.63 6.71 -18.45
C ASP A 4 13.15 6.57 -18.09
N ASN A 5 12.27 7.06 -18.99
CA ASN A 5 10.83 7.08 -18.78
C ASN A 5 10.26 5.66 -18.55
N ALA A 6 10.98 4.61 -19.00
CA ALA A 6 10.63 3.23 -18.75
C ALA A 6 10.68 2.89 -17.24
N LEU A 7 11.67 3.39 -16.50
CA LEU A 7 11.77 3.15 -15.05
C LEU A 7 10.63 3.82 -14.28
N VAL A 8 10.19 4.98 -14.76
CA VAL A 8 9.06 5.71 -14.16
C VAL A 8 7.77 4.91 -14.30
N ILE A 9 7.43 4.43 -15.51
CA ILE A 9 6.21 3.65 -15.71
C ILE A 9 6.27 2.30 -14.97
N GLN A 10 7.44 1.67 -14.91
CA GLN A 10 7.61 0.42 -14.16
C GLN A 10 7.42 0.62 -12.66
N GLU A 11 7.87 1.74 -12.09
CA GLU A 11 7.56 2.11 -10.71
C GLU A 11 6.05 2.30 -10.50
N TYR A 12 5.36 3.01 -11.41
CA TYR A 12 3.90 3.17 -11.35
C TYR A 12 3.18 1.81 -11.31
N LEU A 13 3.55 0.89 -12.20
CA LEU A 13 2.93 -0.43 -12.27
C LEU A 13 3.19 -1.25 -10.99
N ALA A 14 4.40 -1.19 -10.43
CA ALA A 14 4.71 -1.88 -9.17
C ALA A 14 3.88 -1.32 -8.00
N LEU A 15 3.76 0.01 -7.89
CA LEU A 15 2.92 0.65 -6.87
C LEU A 15 1.43 0.37 -7.11
N PHE A 16 1.00 0.27 -8.37
CA PHE A 16 -0.35 -0.12 -8.71
C PHE A 16 -0.66 -1.53 -8.21
N SER A 17 0.23 -2.50 -8.45
CA SER A 17 0.11 -3.87 -7.90
C SER A 17 0.02 -3.89 -6.37
N HIS A 18 0.80 -3.04 -5.68
CA HIS A 18 0.71 -2.88 -4.23
C HIS A 18 -0.62 -2.31 -3.77
N LEU A 19 -1.19 -1.35 -4.50
CA LEU A 19 -2.48 -0.77 -4.17
C LEU A 19 -3.62 -1.76 -4.39
N ILE A 20 -3.58 -2.58 -5.45
CA ILE A 20 -4.54 -3.67 -5.62
C ILE A 20 -4.41 -4.66 -4.46
N SER A 21 -3.20 -5.07 -4.10
CA SER A 21 -2.93 -5.93 -2.94
C SER A 21 -3.49 -5.35 -1.62
N PHE A 22 -3.32 -4.05 -1.41
CA PHE A 22 -3.77 -3.38 -0.20
C PHE A 22 -5.31 -3.21 -0.13
N HIS A 23 -5.98 -2.94 -1.25
CA HIS A 23 -7.41 -2.62 -1.26
C HIS A 23 -8.32 -3.77 -1.69
N ASP A 24 -7.84 -4.68 -2.54
CA ASP A 24 -8.56 -5.87 -3.01
C ASP A 24 -7.59 -7.05 -3.18
N PRO A 25 -7.12 -7.64 -2.06
CA PRO A 25 -6.16 -8.75 -2.07
C PRO A 25 -6.71 -9.97 -2.81
N VAL A 26 -8.01 -10.24 -2.74
CA VAL A 26 -8.65 -11.37 -3.44
C VAL A 26 -8.52 -11.19 -4.95
N LEU A 27 -8.84 -9.99 -5.47
CA LEU A 27 -8.64 -9.68 -6.88
C LEU A 27 -7.15 -9.74 -7.26
N ARG A 28 -6.26 -9.18 -6.42
CA ARG A 28 -4.81 -9.22 -6.68
C ARG A 28 -4.32 -10.66 -6.83
N THR A 29 -4.66 -11.54 -5.88
CA THR A 29 -4.24 -12.94 -5.88
C THR A 29 -4.77 -13.67 -7.10
N HIS A 30 -6.07 -13.53 -7.42
CA HIS A 30 -6.65 -14.15 -8.62
C HIS A 30 -5.93 -13.71 -9.90
N LEU A 31 -5.69 -12.41 -10.08
CA LEU A 31 -5.00 -11.89 -11.26
C LEU A 31 -3.56 -12.40 -11.38
N ASP A 32 -2.87 -12.55 -10.24
CA ASP A 32 -1.51 -13.12 -10.17
C ASP A 32 -1.51 -14.61 -10.56
N GLU A 33 -2.46 -15.40 -10.04
CA GLU A 33 -2.62 -16.84 -10.32
C GLU A 33 -2.88 -17.12 -11.81
N ILE A 34 -3.66 -16.28 -12.48
CA ILE A 34 -3.90 -16.39 -13.93
C ILE A 34 -2.80 -15.73 -14.79
N GLY A 35 -1.79 -15.13 -14.17
CA GLY A 35 -0.68 -14.45 -14.84
C GLY A 35 -1.05 -13.13 -15.53
N PHE A 36 -2.14 -12.48 -15.11
CA PHE A 36 -2.67 -11.26 -15.71
C PHE A 36 -2.23 -9.99 -14.96
N HIS A 37 -0.97 -9.60 -15.20
CA HIS A 37 -0.30 -8.52 -14.49
C HIS A 37 -0.64 -7.12 -15.06
N PRO A 38 -0.55 -6.03 -14.26
CA PRO A 38 -0.81 -4.67 -14.73
C PRO A 38 -0.04 -4.21 -15.96
N GLU A 39 1.17 -4.73 -16.19
CA GLU A 39 1.96 -4.48 -17.39
C GLU A 39 1.17 -4.74 -18.69
N LEU A 40 0.17 -5.63 -18.67
CA LEU A 40 -0.60 -6.02 -19.84
C LEU A 40 -1.70 -5.02 -20.22
N TYR A 41 -2.23 -4.26 -19.26
CA TYR A 41 -3.42 -3.42 -19.48
C TYR A 41 -3.30 -1.97 -18.98
N ALA A 42 -2.44 -1.70 -17.99
CA ALA A 42 -2.41 -0.41 -17.31
C ALA A 42 -1.38 0.59 -17.87
N ILE A 43 -0.45 0.17 -18.74
CA ILE A 43 0.53 1.08 -19.35
C ILE A 43 -0.17 2.25 -20.09
N PRO A 44 -1.16 2.01 -20.98
CA PRO A 44 -1.86 3.09 -21.67
C PRO A 44 -2.62 4.01 -20.70
N TRP A 45 -3.13 3.46 -19.59
CA TRP A 45 -3.89 4.22 -18.60
C TRP A 45 -3.05 5.34 -18.01
N PHE A 46 -1.84 5.03 -17.57
CA PHE A 46 -0.96 6.00 -16.92
C PHE A 46 -0.22 6.90 -17.92
N LEU A 47 0.10 6.41 -19.11
CA LEU A 47 0.75 7.23 -20.14
C LEU A 47 -0.20 8.25 -20.76
N THR A 48 -1.48 7.90 -20.92
CA THR A 48 -2.48 8.76 -21.56
C THR A 48 -3.43 9.42 -20.56
N MET A 49 -3.20 9.24 -19.25
CA MET A 49 -4.08 9.76 -18.20
C MET A 49 -5.54 9.40 -18.46
N TYR A 50 -5.78 8.14 -18.83
CA TYR A 50 -7.07 7.54 -19.17
C TYR A 50 -7.77 8.06 -20.44
N THR A 51 -7.18 8.96 -21.24
CA THR A 51 -7.87 9.50 -22.44
C THR A 51 -8.11 8.45 -23.51
N HIS A 52 -7.29 7.40 -23.57
CA HIS A 52 -7.50 6.27 -24.48
C HIS A 52 -8.65 5.36 -24.03
N VAL A 53 -9.04 5.42 -22.76
CA VAL A 53 -10.03 4.52 -22.15
C VAL A 53 -11.42 5.11 -22.21
N PHE A 54 -11.54 6.43 -22.01
CA PHE A 54 -12.84 7.09 -21.86
C PHE A 54 -13.16 8.07 -22.99
N PRO A 55 -14.43 8.17 -23.42
CA PRO A 55 -14.90 9.24 -24.28
C PRO A 55 -14.64 10.63 -23.67
N LEU A 56 -14.50 11.65 -24.53
CA LEU A 56 -14.08 13.00 -24.14
C LEU A 56 -14.94 13.65 -23.04
N GLN A 57 -16.26 13.41 -23.02
CA GLN A 57 -17.13 13.97 -21.97
C GLN A 57 -16.82 13.40 -20.59
N LYS A 58 -16.51 12.11 -20.53
CA LYS A 58 -16.15 11.40 -19.30
C LYS A 58 -14.76 11.80 -18.79
N ILE A 59 -13.82 12.02 -19.72
CA ILE A 59 -12.45 12.36 -19.33
C ILE A 59 -12.33 13.74 -18.69
N PHE A 60 -13.13 14.73 -19.11
CA PHE A 60 -13.10 16.06 -18.49
C PHE A 60 -13.48 16.02 -17.01
N HIS A 61 -14.56 15.31 -16.66
CA HIS A 61 -14.95 15.13 -15.25
C HIS A 61 -13.87 14.42 -14.44
N LEU A 62 -13.20 13.42 -15.03
CA LEU A 62 -12.09 12.73 -14.38
C LEU A 62 -10.91 13.68 -14.15
N TRP A 63 -10.56 14.48 -15.15
CA TRP A 63 -9.44 15.40 -15.13
C TRP A 63 -9.61 16.55 -14.13
N ASP A 64 -10.83 17.03 -13.90
CA ASP A 64 -11.11 18.05 -12.89
C ASP A 64 -10.59 17.63 -11.50
N THR A 65 -10.74 16.35 -11.14
CA THR A 65 -10.22 15.81 -9.88
C THR A 65 -8.75 15.43 -10.00
N LEU A 66 -8.39 14.78 -11.10
CA LEU A 66 -7.05 14.22 -11.28
C LEU A 66 -5.96 15.31 -11.28
N LEU A 67 -6.23 16.47 -11.91
CA LEU A 67 -5.28 17.58 -11.99
C LEU A 67 -5.08 18.31 -10.65
N LEU A 68 -6.00 18.13 -9.71
CA LEU A 68 -5.89 18.65 -8.34
C LEU A 68 -5.21 17.68 -7.38
N GLY A 69 -5.15 16.39 -7.75
CA GLY A 69 -4.56 15.32 -6.95
C GLY A 69 -3.02 15.30 -6.95
N THR A 70 -2.45 14.41 -6.13
CA THR A 70 -1.01 14.13 -6.14
C THR A 70 -0.61 13.33 -7.38
N SER A 71 0.68 13.28 -7.72
CA SER A 71 1.14 12.47 -8.88
C SER A 71 0.81 10.98 -8.76
N SER A 72 0.58 10.47 -7.55
CA SER A 72 0.13 9.09 -7.32
C SER A 72 -1.38 8.88 -7.47
N TYR A 73 -2.19 9.95 -7.51
CA TYR A 73 -3.65 9.87 -7.57
C TYR A 73 -4.20 9.04 -8.75
N PRO A 74 -3.62 9.07 -9.97
CA PRO A 74 -4.04 8.21 -11.06
C PRO A 74 -4.06 6.72 -10.68
N LEU A 75 -3.13 6.25 -9.83
CA LEU A 75 -3.13 4.86 -9.38
C LEU A 75 -4.43 4.48 -8.66
N LEU A 76 -4.99 5.39 -7.86
CA LEU A 76 -6.22 5.17 -7.09
C LEU A 76 -7.46 5.14 -8.02
N ILE A 77 -7.44 5.93 -9.09
CA ILE A 77 -8.43 5.84 -10.18
C ILE A 77 -8.38 4.46 -10.83
N GLY A 78 -7.18 3.96 -11.13
CA GLY A 78 -7.00 2.62 -11.68
C GLY A 78 -7.60 1.54 -10.78
N VAL A 79 -7.42 1.63 -9.46
CA VAL A 79 -7.99 0.66 -8.51
C VAL A 79 -9.51 0.76 -8.47
N ALA A 80 -10.06 1.98 -8.50
CA ALA A 80 -11.51 2.18 -8.55
C ALA A 80 -12.15 1.60 -9.83
N ILE A 81 -11.46 1.69 -10.97
CA ILE A 81 -11.91 1.04 -12.22
C ILE A 81 -11.92 -0.49 -12.04
N LEU A 82 -10.84 -1.07 -11.51
CA LEU A 82 -10.76 -2.51 -11.25
C LEU A 82 -11.86 -2.98 -10.28
N GLN A 83 -12.21 -2.17 -9.27
CA GLN A 83 -13.30 -2.48 -8.34
C GLN A 83 -14.68 -2.50 -9.01
N GLN A 84 -14.92 -1.68 -10.04
CA GLN A 84 -16.16 -1.76 -10.83
C GLN A 84 -16.21 -3.01 -11.71
N LEU A 85 -15.05 -3.48 -12.17
CA LEU A 85 -14.91 -4.68 -13.02
C LEU A 85 -14.75 -5.98 -12.21
N ARG A 86 -14.63 -5.88 -10.89
CA ARG A 86 -14.23 -6.95 -9.98
C ARG A 86 -14.99 -8.25 -10.19
N ASP A 87 -16.32 -8.17 -10.26
CA ASP A 87 -17.16 -9.36 -10.36
C ASP A 87 -16.92 -10.11 -11.67
N ALA A 88 -16.66 -9.42 -12.78
CA ALA A 88 -16.27 -10.06 -14.04
C ALA A 88 -14.86 -10.64 -13.94
N LEU A 89 -13.89 -9.85 -13.44
CA LEU A 89 -12.48 -10.24 -13.36
C LEU A 89 -12.27 -11.52 -12.53
N LEU A 90 -12.96 -11.65 -11.39
CA LEU A 90 -12.86 -12.84 -10.53
C LEU A 90 -13.44 -14.10 -11.16
N ASN A 91 -14.28 -13.98 -12.18
CA ASN A 91 -14.85 -15.11 -12.91
C ASN A 91 -14.10 -15.41 -14.22
N PHE A 92 -13.10 -14.60 -14.58
CA PHE A 92 -12.40 -14.66 -15.86
C PHE A 92 -11.01 -15.30 -15.73
N GLY A 93 -10.65 -16.07 -16.76
CA GLY A 93 -9.27 -16.48 -16.98
C GLY A 93 -8.47 -15.45 -17.78
N PHE A 94 -7.21 -15.74 -18.06
CA PHE A 94 -6.30 -14.84 -18.78
C PHE A 94 -6.89 -14.29 -20.10
N ASN A 95 -7.43 -15.16 -20.95
CA ASN A 95 -7.96 -14.77 -22.26
C ASN A 95 -9.21 -13.88 -22.15
N ASP A 96 -10.10 -14.20 -21.20
CA ASP A 96 -11.32 -13.41 -20.98
C ASP A 96 -10.98 -12.01 -20.46
N CYS A 97 -9.95 -11.90 -19.61
CA CYS A 97 -9.40 -10.61 -19.20
C CYS A 97 -8.84 -9.82 -20.39
N ILE A 98 -8.07 -10.44 -21.29
CA ILE A 98 -7.58 -9.76 -22.51
C ILE A 98 -8.74 -9.18 -23.32
N LEU A 99 -9.83 -9.94 -23.50
CA LEU A 99 -11.02 -9.47 -24.21
C LEU A 99 -11.70 -8.30 -23.47
N LEU A 100 -11.90 -8.43 -22.15
CA LEU A 100 -12.52 -7.39 -21.33
C LEU A 100 -11.76 -6.06 -21.39
N PHE A 101 -10.43 -6.09 -21.32
CA PHE A 101 -9.62 -4.86 -21.37
C PHE A 101 -9.43 -4.31 -22.79
N SER A 102 -9.67 -5.12 -23.83
CA SER A 102 -9.67 -4.67 -25.22
C SER A 102 -10.93 -3.86 -25.57
N ASP A 103 -12.05 -4.18 -24.93
CA ASP A 103 -13.33 -3.47 -25.06
C ASP A 103 -13.98 -3.33 -23.67
N LEU A 104 -13.56 -2.27 -22.95
CA LEU A 104 -14.00 -2.06 -21.58
C LEU A 104 -15.49 -1.71 -21.53
N PRO A 105 -16.26 -2.33 -20.59
CA PRO A 105 -17.66 -1.97 -20.40
C PRO A 105 -17.76 -0.53 -19.88
N ASP A 106 -18.97 0.04 -19.95
CA ASP A 106 -19.17 1.42 -19.56
C ASP A 106 -18.88 1.64 -18.06
N ILE A 107 -17.81 2.39 -17.77
CA ILE A 107 -17.42 2.74 -16.41
C ILE A 107 -18.22 3.95 -15.93
N ASP A 108 -18.78 3.85 -14.74
CA ASP A 108 -19.41 4.97 -14.06
C ASP A 108 -18.33 5.88 -13.46
N ILE A 109 -18.14 7.05 -14.07
CA ILE A 109 -17.10 8.01 -13.67
C ILE A 109 -17.40 8.64 -12.31
N GLN A 110 -18.68 8.89 -11.98
CA GLN A 110 -19.04 9.51 -10.71
C GLN A 110 -18.75 8.55 -9.56
N ARG A 111 -19.14 7.28 -9.72
CA ARG A 111 -18.77 6.22 -8.78
C ARG A 111 -17.26 6.03 -8.71
N CYS A 112 -16.56 6.03 -9.86
CA CYS A 112 -15.10 5.90 -9.92
C CYS A 112 -14.40 6.98 -9.10
N LEU A 113 -14.80 8.24 -9.26
CA LEU A 113 -14.26 9.38 -8.52
C LEU A 113 -14.55 9.23 -7.02
N GLN A 114 -15.78 8.92 -6.63
CA GLN A 114 -16.15 8.72 -5.24
C GLN A 114 -15.35 7.59 -4.58
N ASP A 115 -15.20 6.47 -5.28
CA ASP A 115 -14.46 5.30 -4.81
C ASP A 115 -12.96 5.66 -4.67
N SER A 116 -12.39 6.36 -5.65
CA SER A 116 -10.97 6.79 -5.62
C SER A 116 -10.63 7.71 -4.45
N ILE A 117 -11.54 8.62 -4.05
CA ILE A 117 -11.36 9.47 -2.88
C ILE A 117 -11.34 8.61 -1.60
N ARG A 118 -12.26 7.65 -1.48
CA ARG A 118 -12.26 6.73 -0.32
C ARG A 118 -10.98 5.90 -0.25
N LEU A 119 -10.52 5.39 -1.40
CA LEU A 119 -9.27 4.64 -1.50
C LEU A 119 -8.09 5.52 -1.08
N PHE A 120 -8.03 6.76 -1.57
CA PHE A 120 -6.99 7.73 -1.20
C PHE A 120 -6.96 8.00 0.31
N CYS A 121 -8.12 8.30 0.92
CA CYS A 121 -8.22 8.55 2.37
C CYS A 121 -7.88 7.31 3.22
N ALA A 122 -8.13 6.11 2.70
CA ALA A 122 -7.83 4.85 3.38
C ALA A 122 -6.37 4.39 3.20
N THR A 123 -5.58 5.04 2.33
CA THR A 123 -4.22 4.64 1.99
C THR A 123 -3.21 5.50 2.75
N PRO A 124 -2.29 4.91 3.52
CA PRO A 124 -1.16 5.65 4.07
C PRO A 124 -0.33 6.30 2.93
N LYS A 125 0.01 7.58 3.06
CA LYS A 125 0.76 8.37 2.07
C LYS A 125 2.09 7.72 1.67
N SER A 126 2.75 7.02 2.59
CA SER A 126 4.02 6.35 2.29
C SER A 126 3.85 5.08 1.43
N VAL A 127 2.66 4.47 1.40
CA VAL A 127 2.33 3.35 0.49
C VAL A 127 2.42 3.78 -0.98
N VAL A 128 2.06 5.04 -1.26
CA VAL A 128 2.11 5.62 -2.61
C VAL A 128 3.37 6.47 -2.85
N HIS A 129 4.37 6.36 -1.98
CA HIS A 129 5.63 7.12 -2.13
C HIS A 129 6.39 6.69 -3.39
N ARG A 130 6.86 7.68 -4.15
CA ARG A 130 7.53 7.51 -5.44
C ARG A 130 8.95 8.07 -5.40
N THR A 131 9.92 7.23 -5.71
CA THR A 131 11.34 7.62 -5.79
C THR A 131 11.58 8.58 -6.96
N TYR A 132 10.86 8.38 -8.07
CA TYR A 132 10.93 9.26 -9.24
C TYR A 132 9.88 10.38 -9.24
N GLY A 133 9.18 10.58 -8.11
CA GLY A 133 8.24 11.68 -7.90
C GLY A 133 8.94 13.04 -7.85
N ASN A 134 8.18 14.13 -8.07
CA ASN A 134 8.74 15.47 -7.98
C ASN A 134 8.88 15.87 -6.50
N PRO A 135 10.06 16.24 -5.99
CA PRO A 135 10.27 16.54 -4.55
C PRO A 135 9.42 17.70 -4.01
N SER A 136 8.83 18.51 -4.90
CA SER A 136 7.94 19.61 -4.55
C SER A 136 6.55 19.16 -4.09
N GLU A 137 6.12 17.94 -4.38
CA GLU A 137 4.81 17.41 -3.99
C GLU A 137 4.73 16.98 -2.52
N GLU A 138 5.85 16.55 -1.91
CA GLU A 138 5.90 16.09 -0.51
C GLU A 138 5.60 17.21 0.50
N LYS A 139 5.89 18.47 0.15
CA LYS A 139 5.74 19.63 1.04
C LYS A 139 4.28 20.10 1.24
N VAL A 140 3.32 19.51 0.52
CA VAL A 140 1.91 19.93 0.52
C VAL A 140 1.10 19.25 1.63
N SER A 141 1.61 18.18 2.24
CA SER A 141 0.79 17.18 2.93
C SER A 141 0.60 17.35 4.45
N THR A 142 1.08 18.45 5.06
CA THR A 142 0.94 18.71 6.51
C THR A 142 -0.20 19.66 6.89
N GLY A 143 -1.09 20.02 5.96
CA GLY A 143 -2.29 20.83 6.23
C GLY A 143 -3.58 20.01 6.14
N SER A 144 -4.51 20.29 7.06
CA SER A 144 -5.83 19.70 7.27
C SER A 144 -6.68 19.46 6.01
N GLU A 145 -7.69 18.60 6.16
CA GLU A 145 -8.60 18.02 5.15
C GLU A 145 -9.30 19.02 4.20
N ASP A 146 -9.26 20.33 4.47
CA ASP A 146 -9.88 21.38 3.64
C ASP A 146 -9.04 21.87 2.45
N HIS A 147 -7.80 21.38 2.27
CA HIS A 147 -6.84 21.98 1.34
C HIS A 147 -6.80 21.44 -0.10
N ILE A 148 -7.70 20.54 -0.50
CA ILE A 148 -7.82 20.12 -1.91
C ILE A 148 -8.17 21.32 -2.83
N LEU A 149 -8.63 22.45 -2.27
CA LEU A 149 -9.11 23.63 -2.99
C LEU A 149 -8.19 24.86 -3.03
N ILE A 150 -6.93 24.80 -2.54
CA ILE A 150 -6.05 26.01 -2.58
C ILE A 150 -5.10 26.01 -3.80
N PRO A 151 -5.14 27.08 -4.64
CA PRO A 151 -4.24 27.26 -5.77
C PRO A 151 -2.75 27.26 -5.37
N PRO A 152 -1.84 26.80 -6.25
CA PRO A 152 -0.40 26.73 -5.98
C PRO A 152 0.24 28.05 -5.53
N SER A 153 -0.35 29.18 -5.91
CA SER A 153 0.15 30.55 -5.66
C SER A 153 0.02 31.02 -4.21
N GLN A 154 -0.70 30.31 -3.34
CA GLN A 154 -0.97 30.75 -1.96
C GLN A 154 -0.35 29.85 -0.87
N ARG A 155 0.44 28.83 -1.25
CA ARG A 155 1.05 27.89 -0.29
C ARG A 155 2.32 28.48 0.35
N LYS A 156 2.33 28.67 1.67
CA LYS A 156 3.54 29.03 2.44
C LYS A 156 4.43 27.80 2.60
N ILE A 157 5.71 27.91 2.25
CA ILE A 157 6.73 26.86 2.42
C ILE A 157 7.21 26.88 3.88
N PRO A 158 7.17 25.77 4.63
CA PRO A 158 7.84 25.70 5.93
C PRO A 158 9.34 25.49 5.70
N GLU A 159 10.15 26.46 6.11
CA GLU A 159 11.61 26.35 6.15
C GLU A 159 12.04 25.74 7.49
N GLY A 160 12.24 24.42 7.52
CA GLY A 160 12.81 23.70 8.66
C GLY A 160 13.92 22.76 8.21
N ARG A 161 15.15 22.91 8.75
CA ARG A 161 16.25 21.95 8.56
C ARG A 161 15.90 20.63 9.25
N ARG A 162 15.76 19.54 8.48
CA ARG A 162 15.57 18.17 9.02
C ARG A 162 16.86 17.70 9.70
N SER A 163 16.74 17.06 10.86
CA SER A 163 17.90 16.47 11.57
C SER A 163 18.32 15.15 10.91
N VAL A 164 19.55 14.67 11.16
CA VAL A 164 20.05 13.40 10.60
C VAL A 164 19.22 12.19 11.11
N SER A 165 18.67 12.27 12.33
CA SER A 165 17.76 11.27 12.88
C SER A 165 16.39 11.21 12.17
N ASP A 166 15.97 12.28 11.50
CA ASP A 166 14.69 12.32 10.77
C ASP A 166 14.75 11.58 9.43
N ILE A 167 15.94 11.30 8.91
CA ILE A 167 16.15 10.71 7.58
C ILE A 167 15.84 9.20 7.57
N ASP A 168 16.10 8.48 8.67
CA ASP A 168 15.81 7.03 8.77
C ASP A 168 14.31 6.74 8.96
N LEU A 169 13.48 7.77 9.21
CA LEU A 169 12.04 7.60 9.45
C LEU A 169 11.20 7.55 8.17
N ASP A 170 11.72 8.07 7.07
CA ASP A 170 11.04 8.11 5.77
C ASP A 170 11.46 6.91 4.90
N ILE A 171 10.66 6.55 3.90
CA ILE A 171 11.05 5.51 2.94
C ILE A 171 12.11 6.10 2.02
N GLY A 172 13.32 5.55 2.04
CA GLY A 172 14.38 5.94 1.12
C GLY A 172 14.09 5.49 -0.33
N PRO A 173 14.93 5.91 -1.30
CA PRO A 173 14.86 5.43 -2.68
C PRO A 173 14.84 3.90 -2.75
N ARG A 174 13.87 3.32 -3.46
CA ARG A 174 13.78 1.87 -3.66
C ARG A 174 14.04 1.53 -5.13
N THR A 175 14.79 0.45 -5.34
CA THR A 175 14.98 -0.12 -6.66
C THR A 175 13.70 -0.81 -7.14
N LEU A 176 13.56 -0.97 -8.47
CA LEU A 176 12.42 -1.68 -9.05
C LEU A 176 12.36 -3.15 -8.58
N ALA A 177 13.52 -3.79 -8.42
CA ALA A 177 13.60 -5.16 -7.92
C ALA A 177 13.04 -5.28 -6.50
N GLU A 178 13.36 -4.32 -5.61
CA GLU A 178 12.80 -4.29 -4.26
C GLU A 178 11.29 -4.02 -4.25
N LEU A 179 10.79 -3.16 -5.13
CA LEU A 179 9.35 -2.91 -5.27
C LEU A 179 8.60 -4.15 -5.77
N LYS A 180 9.15 -4.85 -6.77
CA LYS A 180 8.53 -6.06 -7.33
C LYS A 180 8.66 -7.29 -6.45
N ARG A 181 9.65 -7.34 -5.54
CA ARG A 181 9.84 -8.46 -4.61
C ARG A 181 8.71 -8.57 -3.59
N ASP A 182 8.28 -7.44 -3.03
CA ASP A 182 7.27 -7.45 -1.97
C ASP A 182 5.86 -7.33 -2.59
N ILE A 183 4.92 -8.19 -2.20
CA ILE A 183 3.52 -8.11 -2.67
C ILE A 183 2.74 -7.02 -1.93
N SER A 184 3.06 -6.81 -0.66
CA SER A 184 2.45 -5.79 0.19
C SER A 184 3.26 -4.49 0.15
N PRO A 185 2.61 -3.32 0.21
CA PRO A 185 3.31 -2.05 0.30
C PRO A 185 4.07 -1.90 1.61
N LYS A 186 5.00 -0.93 1.63
CA LYS A 186 5.70 -0.53 2.86
C LYS A 186 5.14 0.76 3.41
N ILE A 187 5.12 0.86 4.74
CA ILE A 187 4.81 2.09 5.47
C ILE A 187 6.08 2.66 6.09
N SER A 188 6.23 3.99 6.08
CA SER A 188 7.36 4.68 6.72
C SER A 188 7.23 4.65 8.25
N ALA A 189 8.34 4.78 8.96
CA ALA A 189 8.29 4.91 10.42
C ALA A 189 7.60 6.22 10.84
N ARG A 190 7.78 7.31 10.09
CA ARG A 190 7.09 8.58 10.34
C ARG A 190 5.58 8.41 10.33
N GLU A 191 5.04 7.78 9.29
CA GLU A 191 3.61 7.57 9.16
C GLU A 191 3.10 6.51 10.14
N PHE A 192 3.90 5.50 10.44
CA PHE A 192 3.60 4.56 11.53
C PHE A 192 3.40 5.27 12.87
N LEU A 193 4.28 6.22 13.22
CA LEU A 193 4.15 7.03 14.45
C LEU A 193 2.89 7.92 14.42
N GLU A 194 2.43 8.35 13.25
CA GLU A 194 1.16 9.07 13.09
C GLU A 194 -0.04 8.14 13.30
N LEU A 195 0.00 6.91 12.77
CA LEU A 195 -1.04 5.89 13.01
C LEU A 195 -1.18 5.55 14.50
N GLN A 196 -0.09 5.56 15.27
CA GLN A 196 -0.16 5.38 16.72
C GLN A 196 -1.04 6.43 17.42
N ARG A 197 -1.13 7.64 16.86
CA ARG A 197 -1.98 8.71 17.42
C ARG A 197 -3.45 8.55 17.05
N THR A 198 -3.75 7.96 15.88
CA THR A 198 -5.13 7.77 15.40
C THR A 198 -5.75 6.45 15.86
N GLY A 199 -4.93 5.44 16.15
CA GLY A 199 -5.34 4.17 16.77
C GLY A 199 -6.04 3.18 15.83
N ASN A 200 -6.18 3.47 14.53
CA ASN A 200 -6.84 2.57 13.57
C ASN A 200 -5.88 1.60 12.86
N PHE A 201 -5.09 0.86 13.64
CA PHE A 201 -4.13 -0.11 13.13
C PHE A 201 -3.93 -1.28 14.11
N GLN A 202 -3.25 -2.32 13.67
CA GLN A 202 -2.79 -3.43 14.49
C GLN A 202 -1.39 -3.84 14.06
N VAL A 203 -0.47 -3.94 15.02
CA VAL A 203 0.88 -4.47 14.75
C VAL A 203 0.86 -5.98 14.86
N LEU A 204 1.39 -6.64 13.83
CA LEU A 204 1.65 -8.08 13.77
C LEU A 204 3.17 -8.26 13.78
N ASP A 205 3.73 -8.54 14.96
CA ASP A 205 5.17 -8.69 15.16
C ASP A 205 5.58 -10.14 14.90
N VAL A 206 6.34 -10.37 13.83
CA VAL A 206 6.73 -11.70 13.37
C VAL A 206 8.09 -12.17 13.88
N ARG A 207 8.71 -11.40 14.79
CA ARG A 207 9.98 -11.76 15.42
C ARG A 207 9.82 -12.92 16.39
N GLN A 208 10.95 -13.52 16.78
CA GLN A 208 10.96 -14.55 17.82
C GLN A 208 10.45 -13.99 19.15
N VAL A 209 9.91 -14.88 19.98
CA VAL A 209 9.29 -14.51 21.26
C VAL A 209 10.28 -13.77 22.16
N GLU A 210 11.55 -14.20 22.16
CA GLU A 210 12.62 -13.59 22.96
C GLU A 210 12.92 -12.15 22.50
N GLU A 211 12.90 -11.89 21.19
CA GLU A 211 13.10 -10.55 20.65
C GLU A 211 11.92 -9.63 20.91
N PHE A 212 10.70 -10.17 20.86
CA PHE A 212 9.47 -9.47 21.20
C PHE A 212 9.44 -9.04 22.67
N GLN A 213 9.81 -9.95 23.58
CA GLN A 213 9.87 -9.68 25.03
C GLN A 213 10.92 -8.64 25.42
N ARG A 214 12.01 -8.50 24.65
CA ARG A 214 13.04 -7.48 24.89
C ARG A 214 12.58 -6.06 24.55
N GLY A 215 11.50 -5.91 23.80
CA GLY A 215 10.95 -4.63 23.40
C GLY A 215 10.07 -4.78 22.16
N SER A 216 8.83 -4.33 22.27
CA SER A 216 7.83 -4.38 21.19
C SER A 216 6.97 -3.13 21.21
N VAL A 217 6.18 -2.93 20.16
CA VAL A 217 5.21 -1.84 20.14
C VAL A 217 4.06 -2.19 21.09
N SER A 218 3.57 -1.21 21.86
CA SER A 218 2.39 -1.38 22.71
C SER A 218 1.20 -1.94 21.92
N GLU A 219 0.48 -2.92 22.49
CA GLU A 219 -0.63 -3.64 21.87
C GLU A 219 -0.28 -4.46 20.60
N ALA A 220 1.02 -4.66 20.31
CA ALA A 220 1.43 -5.57 19.24
C ALA A 220 1.10 -7.02 19.59
N LEU A 221 0.72 -7.79 18.58
CA LEU A 221 0.52 -9.23 18.71
C LEU A 221 1.74 -9.95 18.12
N ASN A 222 2.32 -10.86 18.89
CA ASN A 222 3.46 -11.64 18.44
C ASN A 222 3.00 -12.93 17.74
N PHE A 223 3.46 -13.11 16.50
CA PHE A 223 3.23 -14.28 15.65
C PHE A 223 4.56 -14.72 15.02
N PRO A 224 5.46 -15.38 15.78
CA PRO A 224 6.81 -15.69 15.31
C PRO A 224 6.76 -16.49 14.00
N TYR A 225 7.34 -15.93 12.94
CA TYR A 225 7.20 -16.45 11.58
C TYR A 225 7.48 -17.96 11.46
N PRO A 226 8.59 -18.51 12.00
CA PRO A 226 8.91 -19.94 11.84
C PRO A 226 7.96 -20.89 12.56
N SER A 227 7.17 -20.39 13.51
CA SER A 227 6.18 -21.20 14.26
C SER A 227 4.77 -21.14 13.66
N CYS A 228 4.49 -20.07 12.89
CA CYS A 228 3.15 -19.80 12.35
C CYS A 228 2.91 -20.40 10.97
N LEU A 229 3.95 -20.78 10.23
CA LEU A 229 3.84 -21.38 8.90
C LEU A 229 4.28 -22.85 8.89
N ASP A 230 3.67 -23.63 8.03
CA ASP A 230 4.14 -24.97 7.69
C ASP A 230 5.30 -24.93 6.68
N SER A 231 5.86 -26.10 6.36
CA SER A 231 6.94 -26.25 5.38
C SER A 231 6.58 -25.80 3.96
N SER A 232 5.29 -25.57 3.68
CA SER A 232 4.77 -25.07 2.41
C SER A 232 4.49 -23.56 2.42
N GLY A 233 4.75 -22.85 3.53
CA GLY A 233 4.52 -21.41 3.63
C GLY A 233 3.06 -21.02 3.85
N HIS A 234 2.21 -21.98 4.22
CA HIS A 234 0.84 -21.74 4.62
C HIS A 234 0.72 -21.65 6.14
N LEU A 235 -0.27 -20.89 6.64
CA LEU A 235 -0.53 -20.78 8.06
C LEU A 235 -0.85 -22.16 8.65
N SER A 236 0.02 -22.66 9.54
CA SER A 236 -0.17 -23.97 10.16
C SER A 236 -1.42 -23.96 11.06
N PRO A 237 -2.23 -25.05 11.08
CA PRO A 237 -3.36 -25.15 12.00
C PRO A 237 -2.88 -25.08 13.45
N SER A 238 -3.16 -23.97 14.13
CA SER A 238 -2.71 -23.70 15.50
C SER A 238 -3.60 -22.67 16.18
N ALA A 239 -3.61 -22.66 17.52
CA ALA A 239 -4.32 -21.62 18.28
C ALA A 239 -3.82 -20.20 17.95
N GLN A 240 -2.54 -20.07 17.54
CA GLN A 240 -1.98 -18.81 17.07
C GLN A 240 -2.59 -18.37 15.74
N ARG A 241 -2.79 -19.30 14.79
CA ARG A 241 -3.49 -19.03 13.53
C ARG A 241 -4.93 -18.59 13.79
N ASP A 242 -5.66 -19.27 14.67
CA ASP A 242 -7.06 -18.91 14.96
C ASP A 242 -7.15 -17.50 15.55
N LYS A 243 -6.28 -17.18 16.52
CA LYS A 243 -6.15 -15.82 17.08
C LYS A 243 -5.81 -14.78 16.01
N LEU A 244 -4.90 -15.10 15.08
CA LEU A 244 -4.55 -14.22 13.96
C LEU A 244 -5.77 -13.97 13.08
N LEU A 245 -6.46 -15.04 12.64
CA LEU A 245 -7.64 -14.95 11.79
C LEU A 245 -8.77 -14.17 12.45
N ASP A 246 -9.03 -14.40 13.74
CA ASP A 246 -10.01 -13.65 14.52
C ASP A 246 -9.64 -12.16 14.59
N THR A 247 -8.35 -11.85 14.78
CA THR A 247 -7.86 -10.47 14.80
C THR A 247 -8.05 -9.77 13.44
N VAL A 248 -7.71 -10.44 12.34
CA VAL A 248 -7.75 -9.83 11.00
C VAL A 248 -9.17 -9.77 10.41
N ARG A 249 -10.08 -10.66 10.84
CA ARG A 249 -11.48 -10.67 10.37
C ARG A 249 -12.41 -9.78 11.19
N SER A 250 -12.10 -9.55 12.46
CA SER A 250 -13.01 -8.85 13.37
C SER A 250 -13.04 -7.33 13.19
N LYS A 251 -12.03 -6.71 12.56
CA LYS A 251 -11.90 -5.25 12.49
C LYS A 251 -11.39 -4.79 11.14
N ASN A 252 -11.89 -3.65 10.65
CA ASN A 252 -11.37 -3.01 9.45
C ASN A 252 -10.20 -2.06 9.80
N ARG A 253 -9.03 -2.62 10.12
CA ARG A 253 -7.82 -1.89 10.53
C ARG A 253 -6.73 -1.96 9.46
N ILE A 254 -5.71 -1.12 9.59
CA ILE A 254 -4.45 -1.31 8.88
C ILE A 254 -3.61 -2.32 9.66
N TYR A 255 -3.12 -3.36 8.99
CA TYR A 255 -2.28 -4.39 9.60
C TYR A 255 -0.82 -4.14 9.24
N VAL A 256 -0.04 -3.71 10.23
CA VAL A 256 1.39 -3.41 10.05
C VAL A 256 2.20 -4.63 10.47
N VAL A 257 2.78 -5.32 9.50
CA VAL A 257 3.69 -6.45 9.72
C VAL A 257 5.07 -5.91 10.08
N LEU A 258 5.57 -6.33 11.24
CA LEU A 258 6.82 -5.86 11.82
C LEU A 258 7.78 -7.04 12.02
N GLY A 259 8.99 -6.91 11.50
CA GLY A 259 10.04 -7.93 11.60
C GLY A 259 11.43 -7.30 11.75
N PRO A 260 12.49 -8.13 11.84
CA PRO A 260 13.87 -7.65 11.89
C PRO A 260 14.28 -7.02 10.56
N ARG A 261 15.05 -5.93 10.60
CA ARG A 261 15.63 -5.31 9.40
C ARG A 261 16.49 -6.33 8.65
N GLY A 262 16.30 -6.41 7.33
CA GLY A 262 17.09 -7.26 6.44
C GLY A 262 16.67 -8.73 6.39
N ASN A 263 15.63 -9.13 7.14
CA ASN A 263 15.04 -10.46 7.03
C ASN A 263 13.74 -10.42 6.20
N GLU A 264 13.42 -11.52 5.52
CA GLU A 264 12.24 -11.66 4.65
C GLU A 264 10.97 -12.12 5.37
N TYR A 265 11.04 -12.49 6.66
CA TYR A 265 9.89 -12.97 7.44
C TYR A 265 8.69 -12.04 7.37
N ALA A 266 8.90 -10.72 7.46
CA ALA A 266 7.79 -9.76 7.38
C ALA A 266 7.17 -9.73 5.97
N SER A 267 7.98 -9.83 4.92
CA SER A 267 7.50 -9.89 3.54
C SER A 267 6.71 -11.16 3.27
N MET A 268 7.26 -12.31 3.64
CA MET A 268 6.61 -13.61 3.44
C MET A 268 5.32 -13.72 4.27
N PHE A 269 5.32 -13.25 5.51
CA PHE A 269 4.10 -13.24 6.34
C PHE A 269 3.01 -12.34 5.75
N ALA A 270 3.39 -11.14 5.28
CA ALA A 270 2.46 -10.23 4.63
C ALA A 270 1.88 -10.83 3.34
N GLU A 271 2.70 -11.53 2.56
CA GLU A 271 2.27 -12.30 1.39
C GLU A 271 1.25 -13.39 1.75
N THR A 272 1.49 -14.17 2.81
CA THR A 272 0.52 -15.18 3.27
C THR A 272 -0.83 -14.55 3.66
N LEU A 273 -0.81 -13.38 4.31
CA LEU A 273 -2.04 -12.66 4.65
C LEU A 273 -2.80 -12.17 3.40
N VAL A 274 -2.09 -11.62 2.43
CA VAL A 274 -2.68 -11.17 1.15
C VAL A 274 -3.28 -12.35 0.38
N HIS A 275 -2.56 -13.47 0.25
CA HIS A 275 -3.10 -14.69 -0.36
C HIS A 275 -4.30 -15.27 0.39
N SER A 276 -4.42 -14.98 1.69
CA SER A 276 -5.60 -15.32 2.50
C SER A 276 -6.75 -14.32 2.36
N GLY A 277 -6.64 -13.34 1.47
CA GLY A 277 -7.65 -12.31 1.19
C GLY A 277 -7.73 -11.21 2.24
N ILE A 278 -6.70 -11.02 3.07
CA ILE A 278 -6.70 -9.99 4.12
C ILE A 278 -6.27 -8.64 3.54
N PRO A 279 -7.14 -7.62 3.54
CA PRO A 279 -6.79 -6.31 2.98
C PRO A 279 -5.98 -5.48 3.98
N ARG A 280 -5.46 -4.35 3.50
CA ARG A 280 -4.78 -3.32 4.30
C ARG A 280 -3.53 -3.80 5.05
N VAL A 281 -2.85 -4.79 4.48
CA VAL A 281 -1.58 -5.31 4.99
C VAL A 281 -0.45 -4.44 4.45
N CYS A 282 0.43 -3.95 5.34
CA CYS A 282 1.64 -3.24 4.97
C CYS A 282 2.81 -3.66 5.86
N ILE A 283 4.04 -3.47 5.36
CA ILE A 283 5.27 -3.85 6.08
C ILE A 283 5.94 -2.58 6.60
N LEU A 284 6.36 -2.57 7.86
CA LEU A 284 7.15 -1.45 8.38
C LEU A 284 8.52 -1.37 7.68
N HIS A 285 8.77 -0.28 6.97
CA HIS A 285 10.07 -0.04 6.34
C HIS A 285 11.17 0.11 7.41
N GLY A 286 12.32 -0.54 7.17
CA GLY A 286 13.45 -0.48 8.10
C GLY A 286 13.34 -1.41 9.32
N GLY A 287 12.28 -2.23 9.41
CA GLY A 287 12.10 -3.21 10.49
C GLY A 287 11.88 -2.56 11.87
N VAL A 288 11.91 -3.37 12.93
CA VAL A 288 11.77 -2.87 14.31
C VAL A 288 12.88 -1.89 14.70
N GLU A 289 14.05 -2.00 14.07
CA GLU A 289 15.25 -1.21 14.34
C GLU A 289 15.01 0.29 14.18
N VAL A 290 14.15 0.68 13.22
CA VAL A 290 13.82 2.09 12.95
C VAL A 290 13.09 2.75 14.14
N LEU A 291 12.45 1.97 14.99
CA LEU A 291 11.68 2.46 16.13
C LEU A 291 12.53 2.64 17.40
N ARG A 292 13.79 2.18 17.42
CA ARG A 292 14.63 2.17 18.65
C ARG A 292 14.83 3.56 19.27
N THR A 293 14.92 4.59 18.44
CA THR A 293 15.14 5.98 18.89
C THR A 293 13.83 6.76 19.11
N SER A 294 12.69 6.18 18.73
CA SER A 294 11.38 6.85 18.80
C SER A 294 10.71 6.79 20.17
N GLY A 295 11.19 5.92 21.07
CA GLY A 295 10.63 5.75 22.42
C GLY A 295 9.32 4.94 22.48
N VAL A 296 8.87 4.36 21.36
CA VAL A 296 7.58 3.63 21.29
C VAL A 296 7.68 2.15 21.63
N LEU A 297 8.90 1.63 21.77
CA LEU A 297 9.15 0.26 22.16
C LEU A 297 9.03 0.14 23.69
N VAL A 298 8.15 -0.74 24.13
CA VAL A 298 7.90 -1.06 25.53
C VAL A 298 8.26 -2.53 25.79
N ILE A 299 8.70 -2.84 27.00
CA ILE A 299 8.84 -4.22 27.44
C ILE A 299 7.42 -4.73 27.73
N PRO A 300 6.93 -5.79 27.04
CA PRO A 300 5.63 -6.36 27.34
C PRO A 300 5.57 -6.76 28.81
N SER A 301 4.52 -6.33 29.52
CA SER A 301 4.29 -6.83 30.87
C SER A 301 4.09 -8.35 30.80
N PRO A 302 4.74 -9.15 31.66
CA PRO A 302 4.43 -10.58 31.73
C PRO A 302 2.94 -10.70 32.06
N THR A 303 2.17 -11.29 31.14
CA THR A 303 0.74 -11.56 31.37
C THR A 303 0.61 -12.35 32.67
N SER A 304 -0.08 -11.78 33.66
CA SER A 304 -0.50 -12.45 34.89
C SER A 304 -1.51 -13.56 34.60
#